data_AF-A0A967N9J1-F1
#
_entry.id   AF-A0A967N9J1-F1
#
_cell.length_a   1.000
_cell.length_b   1.000
_cell.length_c   1.000
_cell.angle_alpha   90.00
_cell.angle_beta   90.00
_cell.angle_gamma   90.00
#
_symmetry.space_group_name_H-M   'P 1'
#
loop_
_entity.id
_entity.type
_entity.pdbx_description
1 polymer ?
#
loop_
_entity_poly.entity_id
_entity_poly.type
_entity_poly.pdbx_seq_one_letter_code
_entity_poly.pdbx_strand_id
1 'polypeptide(L)'
;PDLFVVYTGHNEFLEERTYSEILEEPALVTRLRTFLHRSRTYSLARDLWLRVQASERAEAEEKFEMSGEVTAILDQSFGLDQYQRDPEQSRAILEHFRYNLERMVDLAEDRGVRLVFVVPPANEKDFSPFKSQLCGPLERQERARWTQLYEEGRARLDRRDPAAALDAFRRAAAIDSCHADLRYRTGEALYALGRYEEAKREFVSARDLDVAPLRATSSIQETVRRVAEAREVPVIDLVALLEGRTLERSGHDILGREFFLDHAHPRILVHQKLAEELAETAVEEGWIRPETPLEELPAVALYDSVAATLDSSYYATRDLNLAKVLSWLGKDEEAAPFVARAAEALPDHPEAQYLQGVFYQYEGRLDRAEEAYKRAIALDSSFSRAYNALGSVYERTGRLDEAASTIERAVRIQPDADHAYFAMGNTLYQQGRPEEAIEAYRKALALNPSHSRALNNLAAVYITVERYDEAVEALRRTLELEPENFNAYKNLGLIAARRGRPDRAREMFEKVLELSPGDEFALGWLERLDRGGTP
;
A
#
# COMPACT_ATOMS: atom_id res chain seq x y z
N PRO A 1 21.57 7.17 -26.36
CA PRO A 1 22.26 6.83 -25.10
C PRO A 1 23.32 5.79 -25.43
N ASP A 2 24.53 5.91 -24.86
CA ASP A 2 25.61 4.95 -25.12
C ASP A 2 25.50 3.69 -24.24
N LEU A 3 24.74 3.78 -23.14
CA LEU A 3 24.45 2.70 -22.20
C LEU A 3 22.98 2.79 -21.74
N PHE A 4 22.31 1.65 -21.65
CA PHE A 4 21.00 1.48 -21.07
C PHE A 4 21.10 0.64 -19.79
N VAL A 5 20.78 1.25 -18.65
CA VAL A 5 20.77 0.57 -17.34
C VAL A 5 19.34 0.17 -17.03
N VAL A 6 19.07 -1.14 -16.97
CA VAL A 6 17.74 -1.65 -16.62
C VAL A 6 17.72 -2.03 -15.15
N TYR A 7 17.34 -1.05 -14.32
CA TYR A 7 17.00 -1.24 -12.91
C TYR A 7 15.48 -1.30 -12.81
N THR A 8 14.90 -2.50 -12.86
CA THR A 8 13.45 -2.65 -12.88
C THR A 8 13.01 -3.80 -11.99
N GLY A 9 11.95 -3.55 -11.23
CA GLY A 9 11.10 -4.59 -10.69
C GLY A 9 9.84 -4.72 -11.54
N HIS A 10 8.90 -5.52 -11.05
CA HIS A 10 7.55 -5.56 -11.57
C HIS A 10 6.59 -5.69 -10.39
N ASN A 11 5.42 -5.05 -10.52
CA ASN A 11 4.43 -5.05 -9.46
C ASN A 11 3.10 -5.51 -10.03
N GLU A 12 2.76 -6.75 -9.70
CA GLU A 12 1.55 -7.42 -10.16
C GLU A 12 0.28 -6.64 -9.79
N PHE A 13 0.23 -6.03 -8.60
CA PHE A 13 -0.91 -5.25 -8.12
C PHE A 13 -1.17 -3.98 -8.95
N LEU A 14 -0.13 -3.40 -9.54
CA LEU A 14 -0.26 -2.19 -10.37
C LEU A 14 -0.64 -2.51 -11.82
N GLU A 15 -0.48 -3.75 -12.28
CA GLU A 15 -0.71 -4.11 -13.68
C GLU A 15 -2.20 -4.19 -14.03
N GLU A 16 -3.03 -4.77 -13.16
CA GLU A 16 -4.50 -4.76 -13.32
C GLU A 16 -5.04 -3.31 -13.40
N ARG A 17 -4.38 -2.39 -12.69
CA ARG A 17 -4.79 -0.97 -12.60
C ARG A 17 -4.32 -0.13 -13.77
N THR A 18 -3.12 -0.41 -14.27
CA THR A 18 -2.44 0.43 -15.28
C THR A 18 -2.62 -0.12 -16.70
N TYR A 19 -2.83 -1.43 -16.83
CA TYR A 19 -2.80 -2.13 -18.10
C TYR A 19 -3.99 -3.08 -18.32
N SER A 20 -5.05 -3.07 -17.50
CA SER A 20 -6.25 -3.91 -17.71
C SER A 20 -6.80 -3.81 -19.13
N GLU A 21 -6.93 -2.59 -19.67
CA GLU A 21 -7.37 -2.36 -21.05
C GLU A 21 -6.41 -2.93 -22.12
N ILE A 22 -5.13 -3.12 -21.79
CA ILE A 22 -4.09 -3.67 -22.69
C ILE A 22 -3.97 -5.19 -22.54
N LEU A 23 -4.23 -5.74 -21.34
CA LEU A 23 -4.13 -7.15 -21.01
C LEU A 23 -5.37 -7.95 -21.47
N GLU A 24 -6.53 -7.31 -21.59
CA GLU A 24 -7.77 -7.93 -22.11
C GLU A 24 -7.82 -8.06 -23.65
N GLU A 25 -6.81 -7.56 -24.38
CA GLU A 25 -6.79 -7.70 -25.83
C GLU A 25 -6.59 -9.17 -26.26
N PRO A 26 -7.46 -9.74 -27.13
CA PRO A 26 -7.28 -11.09 -27.63
C PRO A 26 -5.91 -11.25 -28.30
N ALA A 27 -5.22 -12.37 -28.06
CA ALA A 27 -3.86 -12.62 -28.58
C ALA A 27 -3.71 -12.42 -30.10
N LEU A 28 -4.81 -12.53 -30.85
CA LEU A 28 -4.86 -12.26 -32.29
C LEU A 28 -4.72 -10.76 -32.62
N VAL A 29 -5.31 -9.88 -31.79
CA VAL A 29 -5.23 -8.41 -31.88
C VAL A 29 -3.83 -7.94 -31.50
N THR A 30 -3.23 -8.48 -30.44
CA THR A 30 -1.84 -8.18 -30.05
C THR A 30 -0.85 -8.59 -31.14
N ARG A 31 -1.05 -9.74 -31.80
CA ARG A 31 -0.25 -10.18 -32.96
C ARG A 31 -0.47 -9.30 -34.18
N LEU A 32 -1.70 -8.91 -34.48
CA LEU A 32 -2.03 -8.00 -35.59
C LEU A 32 -1.46 -6.61 -35.37
N ARG A 33 -1.50 -6.09 -34.14
CA ARG A 33 -0.91 -4.81 -33.74
C ARG A 33 0.62 -4.87 -33.81
N THR A 34 1.23 -5.97 -33.38
CA THR A 34 2.69 -6.20 -33.53
C THR A 34 3.11 -6.27 -35.00
N PHE A 35 2.27 -6.88 -35.85
CA PHE A 35 2.45 -6.89 -37.31
C PHE A 35 2.27 -5.49 -37.94
N LEU A 36 1.28 -4.72 -37.48
CA LEU A 36 1.03 -3.35 -37.94
C LEU A 36 2.11 -2.36 -37.47
N HIS A 37 2.67 -2.54 -36.27
CA HIS A 37 3.83 -1.78 -35.76
C HIS A 37 5.10 -2.02 -36.58
N ARG A 38 5.20 -3.16 -37.29
CA ARG A 38 6.29 -3.44 -38.25
C ARG A 38 6.06 -2.86 -39.64
N SER A 39 4.89 -2.24 -39.90
CA SER A 39 4.60 -1.63 -41.19
C SER A 39 5.11 -0.18 -41.28
N ARG A 40 5.77 0.16 -42.40
CA ARG A 40 6.34 1.51 -42.68
C ARG A 40 5.31 2.64 -42.67
N THR A 41 4.02 2.32 -42.74
CA THR A 41 2.90 3.28 -42.70
C THR A 41 2.63 3.82 -41.30
N TYR A 42 2.86 3.02 -40.24
CA TYR A 42 2.68 3.45 -38.85
C TYR A 42 3.78 4.42 -38.40
N SER A 43 5.03 4.20 -38.84
CA SER A 43 6.16 5.09 -38.56
C SER A 43 5.97 6.50 -39.13
N LEU A 44 5.32 6.63 -40.30
CA LEU A 44 5.04 7.93 -40.93
C LEU A 44 3.94 8.70 -40.20
N ALA A 45 2.88 8.01 -39.74
CA ALA A 45 1.81 8.63 -38.95
C ALA A 45 2.32 9.06 -37.56
N ARG A 46 3.18 8.25 -36.93
CA ARG A 46 3.80 8.57 -35.64
C ARG A 46 4.77 9.75 -35.71
N ASP A 47 5.58 9.83 -36.76
CA ASP A 47 6.53 10.94 -36.94
C ASP A 47 5.82 12.28 -37.21
N LEU A 48 4.66 12.24 -37.89
CA LEU A 48 3.82 13.43 -38.09
C LEU A 48 3.17 13.91 -36.78
N TRP A 49 2.69 12.97 -35.96
CA TRP A 49 2.05 13.26 -34.66
C TRP A 49 3.06 13.75 -33.61
N LEU A 50 4.26 13.16 -33.56
CA LEU A 50 5.34 13.61 -32.68
C LEU A 50 5.88 15.01 -33.04
N ARG A 51 5.86 15.40 -34.31
CA ARG A 51 6.23 16.76 -34.73
C ARG A 51 5.20 17.81 -34.32
N VAL A 52 3.92 17.44 -34.27
CA VAL A 52 2.85 18.31 -33.76
C VAL A 52 2.97 18.45 -32.24
N GLN A 53 3.23 17.37 -31.50
CA GLN A 53 3.49 17.44 -30.06
C GLN A 53 4.81 18.13 -29.67
N ALA A 54 5.86 18.03 -30.49
CA ALA A 54 7.13 18.74 -30.24
C ALA A 54 6.97 20.26 -30.34
N SER A 55 6.05 20.74 -31.19
CA SER A 55 5.69 22.16 -31.27
C SER A 55 4.97 22.64 -30.01
N GLU A 56 4.13 21.80 -29.40
CA GLU A 56 3.41 22.12 -28.15
C GLU A 56 4.32 21.96 -26.91
N ARG A 57 5.31 21.05 -26.94
CA ARG A 57 6.30 20.88 -25.87
C ARG A 57 7.34 22.01 -25.81
N ALA A 58 7.73 22.58 -26.95
CA ALA A 58 8.68 23.69 -26.98
C ALA A 58 8.14 24.97 -26.30
N GLU A 59 6.81 25.15 -26.23
CA GLU A 59 6.18 26.23 -25.44
C GLU A 59 6.05 25.89 -23.94
N ALA A 60 6.19 24.62 -23.54
CA ALA A 60 6.07 24.15 -22.16
C ALA A 60 7.42 23.96 -21.44
N GLU A 61 8.53 23.88 -22.16
CA GLU A 61 9.87 23.61 -21.60
C GLU A 61 10.50 24.79 -20.83
N GLU A 62 9.91 26.01 -20.87
CA GLU A 62 10.46 27.17 -20.15
C GLU A 62 10.06 27.25 -18.65
N LYS A 63 9.27 26.29 -18.13
CA LYS A 63 8.82 26.27 -16.71
C LYS A 63 8.67 24.86 -16.12
N PHE A 64 9.72 24.04 -16.14
CA PHE A 64 9.73 22.79 -15.36
C PHE A 64 10.57 22.95 -14.08
N GLU A 65 10.03 23.63 -13.07
CA GLU A 65 10.45 23.42 -11.68
C GLU A 65 9.76 22.16 -11.17
N MET A 66 10.51 21.12 -10.80
CA MET A 66 9.94 19.92 -10.19
C MET A 66 9.35 20.30 -8.83
N SER A 67 8.02 20.23 -8.68
CA SER A 67 7.36 20.44 -7.40
C SER A 67 7.82 19.39 -6.40
N GLY A 68 8.40 19.81 -5.26
CA GLY A 68 8.89 18.92 -4.20
C GLY A 68 7.81 18.14 -3.44
N GLU A 69 6.54 18.34 -3.78
CA GLU A 69 5.40 17.61 -3.25
C GLU A 69 4.91 16.57 -4.26
N VAL A 70 4.89 15.30 -3.84
CA VAL A 70 4.25 14.23 -4.59
C VAL A 70 2.74 14.36 -4.36
N THR A 71 2.00 14.77 -5.39
CA THR A 71 0.56 14.53 -5.46
C THR A 71 0.37 13.03 -5.70
N ALA A 72 -0.29 12.33 -4.78
CA ALA A 72 -0.54 10.91 -4.97
C ALA A 72 -1.48 10.73 -6.18
N ILE A 73 -0.95 10.25 -7.31
CA ILE A 73 -1.70 9.94 -8.55
C ILE A 73 -2.70 8.77 -8.34
N LEU A 74 -2.90 8.32 -7.10
CA LEU A 74 -3.69 7.14 -6.74
C LEU A 74 -5.07 7.47 -6.15
N ASP A 75 -5.46 8.75 -6.12
CA ASP A 75 -6.72 9.24 -5.51
C ASP A 75 -8.02 8.83 -6.24
N GLN A 76 -7.97 8.01 -7.30
CA GLN A 76 -9.15 7.69 -8.12
C GLN A 76 -9.39 6.20 -8.43
N SER A 77 -8.76 5.24 -7.74
CA SER A 77 -8.99 3.82 -8.03
C SER A 77 -8.98 2.90 -6.80
N PHE A 78 -9.76 1.81 -6.87
CA PHE A 78 -10.06 0.79 -5.85
C PHE A 78 -8.89 0.47 -4.89
N GLY A 79 -9.14 0.30 -3.58
CA GLY A 79 -8.10 0.14 -2.55
C GLY A 79 -7.38 -1.22 -2.52
N LEU A 80 -6.26 -1.31 -1.78
CA LEU A 80 -5.51 -2.55 -1.48
C LEU A 80 -6.42 -3.67 -0.92
N ASP A 81 -7.46 -3.30 -0.19
CA ASP A 81 -8.37 -4.23 0.50
C ASP A 81 -9.14 -5.17 -0.43
N GLN A 82 -9.37 -4.79 -1.69
CA GLN A 82 -10.16 -5.59 -2.64
C GLN A 82 -9.33 -6.55 -3.50
N TYR A 83 -8.00 -6.34 -3.61
CA TYR A 83 -7.17 -7.12 -4.52
C TYR A 83 -6.86 -8.53 -3.99
N GLN A 84 -7.09 -9.57 -4.79
CA GLN A 84 -6.66 -10.94 -4.47
C GLN A 84 -5.70 -11.40 -5.56
N ARG A 85 -4.63 -12.12 -5.18
CA ARG A 85 -3.69 -12.64 -6.17
C ARG A 85 -4.33 -13.80 -6.92
N ASP A 86 -4.45 -13.66 -8.23
CA ASP A 86 -4.78 -14.77 -9.13
C ASP A 86 -3.48 -15.47 -9.57
N PRO A 87 -3.28 -16.78 -9.27
CA PRO A 87 -2.10 -17.52 -9.69
C PRO A 87 -1.91 -17.64 -11.21
N GLU A 88 -2.97 -17.57 -12.02
CA GLU A 88 -2.85 -17.57 -13.48
C GLU A 88 -2.38 -16.21 -13.98
N GLN A 89 -3.01 -15.13 -13.51
CA GLN A 89 -2.57 -13.77 -13.79
C GLN A 89 -1.12 -13.56 -13.35
N SER A 90 -0.76 -13.92 -12.12
CA SER A 90 0.61 -13.79 -11.59
C SER A 90 1.66 -14.44 -12.50
N ARG A 91 1.36 -15.63 -13.05
CA ARG A 91 2.23 -16.31 -14.01
C ARG A 91 2.32 -15.56 -15.34
N ALA A 92 1.18 -15.12 -15.88
CA ALA A 92 1.15 -14.35 -17.12
C ALA A 92 1.94 -13.03 -17.00
N ILE A 93 1.86 -12.39 -15.83
CA ILE A 93 2.62 -11.19 -15.48
C ILE A 93 4.13 -11.45 -15.52
N LEU A 94 4.59 -12.54 -14.91
CA LEU A 94 6.01 -12.93 -14.96
C LEU A 94 6.48 -13.25 -16.38
N GLU A 95 5.64 -13.91 -17.19
CA GLU A 95 5.94 -14.16 -18.60
C GLU A 95 6.02 -12.86 -19.42
N HIS A 96 5.11 -11.92 -19.18
CA HIS A 96 5.11 -10.61 -19.81
C HIS A 96 6.34 -9.79 -19.41
N PHE A 97 6.69 -9.79 -18.12
CA PHE A 97 7.89 -9.16 -17.61
C PHE A 97 9.15 -9.72 -18.28
N ARG A 98 9.30 -11.05 -18.34
CA ARG A 98 10.39 -11.72 -19.06
C ARG A 98 10.45 -11.30 -20.53
N TYR A 99 9.31 -11.33 -21.22
CA TYR A 99 9.22 -10.91 -22.63
C TYR A 99 9.66 -9.46 -22.83
N ASN A 100 9.29 -8.56 -21.91
CA ASN A 100 9.70 -7.16 -22.00
C ASN A 100 11.21 -6.98 -21.78
N LEU A 101 11.82 -7.72 -20.84
CA LEU A 101 13.28 -7.72 -20.68
C LEU A 101 13.97 -8.22 -21.96
N GLU A 102 13.54 -9.34 -22.52
CA GLU A 102 14.09 -9.88 -23.78
C GLU A 102 13.94 -8.88 -24.93
N ARG A 103 12.79 -8.21 -25.03
CA ARG A 103 12.55 -7.16 -26.02
C ARG A 103 13.43 -5.93 -25.82
N MET A 104 13.72 -5.54 -24.58
CA MET A 104 14.65 -4.43 -24.31
C MET A 104 16.06 -4.77 -24.81
N VAL A 105 16.49 -6.02 -24.62
CA VAL A 105 17.76 -6.52 -25.17
C VAL A 105 17.75 -6.44 -26.70
N ASP A 106 16.73 -7.00 -27.36
CA ASP A 106 16.60 -6.96 -28.83
C ASP A 106 16.69 -5.51 -29.37
N LEU A 107 15.99 -4.57 -28.72
CA LEU A 107 15.97 -3.17 -29.15
C LEU A 107 17.32 -2.46 -28.97
N ALA A 108 18.09 -2.86 -27.95
CA ALA A 108 19.41 -2.33 -27.67
C ALA A 108 20.44 -2.88 -28.68
N GLU A 109 20.42 -4.20 -28.92
CA GLU A 109 21.24 -4.88 -29.94
C GLU A 109 21.00 -4.30 -31.34
N ASP A 110 19.73 -4.16 -31.75
CA ASP A 110 19.33 -3.58 -33.04
C ASP A 110 19.86 -2.16 -33.27
N ARG A 111 20.13 -1.42 -32.19
CA ARG A 111 20.61 -0.03 -32.21
C ARG A 111 22.09 0.10 -31.86
N GLY A 112 22.77 -1.01 -31.56
CA GLY A 112 24.15 -1.00 -31.07
C GLY A 112 24.32 -0.22 -29.75
N VAL A 113 23.29 -0.21 -28.90
CA VAL A 113 23.32 0.43 -27.58
C VAL A 113 23.74 -0.62 -26.55
N ARG A 114 24.70 -0.28 -25.69
CA ARG A 114 25.13 -1.18 -24.60
C ARG A 114 24.04 -1.28 -23.56
N LEU A 115 23.96 -2.42 -22.89
CA LEU A 115 22.92 -2.68 -21.92
C LEU A 115 23.49 -3.42 -20.72
N VAL A 116 23.02 -3.06 -19.52
CA VAL A 116 23.32 -3.74 -18.27
C VAL A 116 22.04 -3.93 -17.48
N PHE A 117 21.85 -5.13 -16.93
CA PHE A 117 20.75 -5.43 -16.02
C PHE A 117 21.19 -5.22 -14.57
N VAL A 118 20.27 -4.77 -13.73
CA VAL A 118 20.50 -4.69 -12.28
C VAL A 118 19.42 -5.51 -11.58
N VAL A 119 19.83 -6.46 -10.74
CA VAL A 119 18.89 -7.21 -9.90
C VAL A 119 18.45 -6.31 -8.75
N PRO A 120 17.17 -5.90 -8.68
CA PRO A 120 16.70 -4.96 -7.66
C PRO A 120 16.64 -5.64 -6.28
N PRO A 121 17.33 -5.09 -5.26
CA PRO A 121 17.21 -5.58 -3.90
C PRO A 121 16.00 -4.94 -3.20
N ALA A 122 15.59 -5.51 -2.07
CA ALA A 122 14.45 -5.03 -1.30
C ALA A 122 14.72 -5.14 0.20
N ASN A 123 13.98 -4.38 1.00
CA ASN A 123 14.01 -4.48 2.45
C ASN A 123 13.23 -5.74 2.88
N GLU A 124 13.89 -6.61 3.65
CA GLU A 124 13.34 -7.91 4.06
C GLU A 124 12.84 -7.88 5.50
N LYS A 125 13.68 -7.39 6.44
CA LYS A 125 13.43 -7.52 7.90
C LYS A 125 12.82 -6.30 8.57
N ASP A 126 12.73 -5.17 7.88
CA ASP A 126 12.29 -3.89 8.46
C ASP A 126 11.07 -3.30 7.75
N PHE A 127 10.33 -4.10 6.99
CA PHE A 127 9.11 -3.68 6.31
C PHE A 127 8.13 -4.85 6.10
N SER A 128 6.97 -4.77 6.76
CA SER A 128 5.96 -5.84 6.73
C SER A 128 5.24 -5.93 5.37
N PRO A 129 4.75 -7.11 4.96
CA PRO A 129 3.96 -7.31 3.74
C PRO A 129 2.73 -6.40 3.63
N PHE A 130 2.42 -5.88 2.44
CA PHE A 130 1.26 -4.99 2.22
C PHE A 130 -0.07 -5.69 2.39
N LYS A 131 -0.18 -6.93 1.92
CA LYS A 131 -1.41 -7.70 2.03
C LYS A 131 -1.11 -9.18 2.22
N SER A 132 -1.83 -9.77 3.17
CA SER A 132 -1.76 -11.21 3.45
C SER A 132 -3.05 -11.90 3.01
N GLN A 133 -2.94 -13.16 2.60
CA GLN A 133 -4.07 -14.02 2.28
C GLN A 133 -3.77 -15.44 2.79
N LEU A 134 -4.82 -16.17 3.17
CA LEU A 134 -4.72 -17.58 3.51
C LEU A 134 -4.56 -18.41 2.22
N CYS A 135 -4.01 -19.62 2.31
CA CYS A 135 -3.87 -20.52 1.18
C CYS A 135 -5.22 -20.89 0.55
N GLY A 136 -6.29 -20.86 1.35
CA GLY A 136 -7.64 -21.14 0.92
C GLY A 136 -8.65 -20.89 2.05
N PRO A 137 -9.93 -21.19 1.79
CA PRO A 137 -10.95 -21.10 2.83
C PRO A 137 -10.67 -22.14 3.92
N LEU A 138 -10.60 -21.67 5.17
CA LEU A 138 -10.51 -22.51 6.36
C LEU A 138 -11.92 -22.76 6.93
N GLU A 139 -12.13 -23.92 7.56
CA GLU A 139 -13.35 -24.14 8.34
C GLU A 139 -13.45 -23.14 9.48
N ARG A 140 -14.68 -22.82 9.95
CA ARG A 140 -14.91 -21.80 10.98
C ARG A 140 -14.04 -22.00 12.22
N GLN A 141 -13.92 -23.25 12.69
CA GLN A 141 -13.15 -23.59 13.89
C GLN A 141 -11.63 -23.42 13.66
N GLU A 142 -11.14 -23.81 12.48
CA GLU A 142 -9.74 -23.65 12.10
C GLU A 142 -9.36 -22.18 11.96
N ARG A 143 -10.20 -21.37 11.31
CA ARG A 143 -10.02 -19.92 11.17
C ARG A 143 -9.97 -19.23 12.54
N ALA A 144 -10.89 -19.56 13.44
CA ALA A 144 -10.90 -19.00 14.79
C ALA A 144 -9.62 -19.38 15.56
N ARG A 145 -9.20 -20.65 15.47
CA ARG A 145 -7.97 -21.13 16.10
C ARG A 145 -6.72 -20.48 15.52
N TRP A 146 -6.64 -20.33 14.20
CA TRP A 146 -5.54 -19.65 13.53
C TRP A 146 -5.44 -18.20 14.00
N THR A 147 -6.56 -17.48 14.02
CA THR A 147 -6.63 -16.07 14.45
C THR A 147 -6.16 -15.92 15.90
N GLN A 148 -6.63 -16.80 16.80
CA GLN A 148 -6.21 -16.82 18.19
C GLN A 148 -4.69 -17.00 18.34
N LEU A 149 -4.09 -17.95 17.60
CA LEU A 149 -2.66 -18.25 17.67
C LEU A 149 -1.81 -17.11 17.10
N TYR A 150 -2.27 -16.52 15.99
CA TYR A 150 -1.60 -15.38 15.38
C TYR A 150 -1.59 -14.16 16.32
N GLU A 151 -2.73 -13.80 16.90
CA GLU A 151 -2.83 -12.70 17.86
C GLU A 151 -2.06 -12.98 19.18
N GLU A 152 -2.07 -14.23 19.64
CA GLU A 152 -1.20 -14.65 20.76
C GLU A 152 0.27 -14.41 20.43
N GLY A 153 0.72 -14.83 19.24
CA GLY A 153 2.09 -14.63 18.80
C GLY A 153 2.49 -13.16 18.71
N ARG A 154 1.62 -12.30 18.15
CA ARG A 154 1.84 -10.84 18.11
C ARG A 154 1.97 -10.24 19.50
N ALA A 155 1.03 -10.54 20.39
CA ALA A 155 1.08 -10.03 21.76
C ALA A 155 2.34 -10.49 22.53
N ARG A 156 2.91 -11.66 22.19
CA ARG A 156 4.19 -12.13 22.74
C ARG A 156 5.39 -11.37 22.19
N LEU A 157 5.42 -11.07 20.89
CA LEU A 157 6.44 -10.21 20.29
C LEU A 157 6.45 -8.81 20.93
N ASP A 158 5.29 -8.20 21.11
CA ASP A 158 5.16 -6.88 21.73
C ASP A 158 5.72 -6.85 23.17
N ARG A 159 5.55 -7.97 23.89
CA ARG A 159 6.09 -8.17 25.25
C ARG A 159 7.55 -8.61 25.26
N ARG A 160 8.21 -8.64 24.10
CA ARG A 160 9.60 -9.09 23.90
C ARG A 160 9.87 -10.53 24.36
N ASP A 161 8.91 -11.42 24.11
CA ASP A 161 9.01 -12.87 24.34
C ASP A 161 9.04 -13.63 23.00
N PRO A 162 10.16 -13.56 22.24
CA PRO A 162 10.22 -14.11 20.89
C PRO A 162 10.14 -15.64 20.85
N ALA A 163 10.50 -16.33 21.93
CA ALA A 163 10.42 -17.79 22.01
C ALA A 163 8.95 -18.26 22.06
N ALA A 164 8.13 -17.66 22.92
CA ALA A 164 6.71 -17.99 22.98
C ALA A 164 5.96 -17.53 21.73
N ALA A 165 6.34 -16.36 21.17
CA ALA A 165 5.79 -15.89 19.90
C ALA A 165 6.03 -16.90 18.78
N LEU A 166 7.26 -17.40 18.67
CA LEU A 166 7.63 -18.38 17.65
C LEU A 166 6.83 -19.70 17.78
N ASP A 167 6.55 -20.17 19.00
CA ASP A 167 5.69 -21.35 19.22
C ASP A 167 4.27 -21.12 18.69
N ALA A 168 3.67 -19.98 19.07
CA ALA A 168 2.33 -19.61 18.64
C ALA A 168 2.25 -19.47 17.11
N PHE A 169 3.22 -18.79 16.49
CA PHE A 169 3.27 -18.63 15.04
C PHE A 169 3.49 -19.95 14.30
N ARG A 170 4.32 -20.87 14.81
CA ARG A 170 4.47 -22.21 14.21
C ARG A 170 3.19 -23.01 14.27
N ARG A 171 2.44 -22.90 15.36
CA ARG A 171 1.12 -23.54 15.49
C ARG A 171 0.08 -22.92 14.57
N ALA A 172 0.12 -21.60 14.35
CA ALA A 172 -0.71 -20.93 13.34
C ALA A 172 -0.32 -21.38 11.92
N ALA A 173 0.98 -21.43 11.61
CA ALA A 173 1.52 -21.84 10.32
C ALA A 173 1.20 -23.30 9.97
N ALA A 174 1.00 -24.15 10.98
CA ALA A 174 0.55 -25.53 10.81
C ALA A 174 -0.93 -25.63 10.37
N ILE A 175 -1.74 -24.59 10.60
CA ILE A 175 -3.12 -24.49 10.10
C ILE A 175 -3.12 -23.83 8.71
N ASP A 176 -2.49 -22.65 8.59
CA ASP A 176 -2.32 -21.97 7.30
C ASP A 176 -0.97 -21.28 7.24
N SER A 177 -0.28 -21.49 6.13
CA SER A 177 1.12 -21.13 5.97
C SER A 177 1.36 -20.09 4.87
N CYS A 178 0.30 -19.60 4.19
CA CYS A 178 0.40 -18.61 3.11
C CYS A 178 0.24 -17.17 3.60
N HIS A 179 -0.18 -16.97 4.85
CA HIS A 179 -0.34 -15.62 5.40
C HIS A 179 1.02 -14.88 5.51
N ALA A 180 1.25 -13.91 4.62
CA ALA A 180 2.53 -13.22 4.48
C ALA A 180 3.01 -12.54 5.78
N ASP A 181 2.13 -11.84 6.50
CA ASP A 181 2.52 -11.19 7.75
C ASP A 181 2.85 -12.22 8.85
N LEU A 182 2.20 -13.39 8.86
CA LEU A 182 2.54 -14.46 9.82
C LEU A 182 4.00 -14.92 9.59
N ARG A 183 4.40 -15.06 8.32
CA ARG A 183 5.78 -15.36 7.93
C ARG A 183 6.73 -14.25 8.38
N TYR A 184 6.39 -13.00 8.11
CA TYR A 184 7.19 -11.85 8.52
C TYR A 184 7.43 -11.82 10.04
N ARG A 185 6.37 -11.93 10.85
CA ARG A 185 6.45 -11.95 12.31
C ARG A 185 7.21 -13.19 12.84
N THR A 186 7.09 -14.32 12.16
CA THR A 186 7.92 -15.51 12.46
C THR A 186 9.40 -15.21 12.22
N GLY A 187 9.73 -14.52 11.12
CA GLY A 187 11.05 -14.01 10.81
C GLY A 187 11.59 -13.08 11.91
N GLU A 188 10.78 -12.13 12.38
CA GLU A 188 11.15 -11.23 13.49
C GLU A 188 11.49 -12.01 14.78
N ALA A 189 10.66 -13.00 15.14
CA ALA A 189 10.89 -13.84 16.31
C ALA A 189 12.20 -14.65 16.18
N LEU A 190 12.45 -15.24 15.00
CA LEU A 190 13.68 -15.99 14.71
C LEU A 190 14.92 -15.10 14.72
N TYR A 191 14.82 -13.89 14.15
CA TYR A 191 15.89 -12.91 14.14
C TYR A 191 16.25 -12.49 15.56
N ALA A 192 15.26 -12.20 16.41
CA ALA A 192 15.46 -11.86 17.82
C ALA A 192 16.11 -13.00 18.63
N LEU A 193 15.93 -14.25 18.20
CA LEU A 193 16.56 -15.45 18.77
C LEU A 193 17.95 -15.77 18.18
N GLY A 194 18.46 -14.97 17.25
CA GLY A 194 19.74 -15.19 16.56
C GLY A 194 19.73 -16.33 15.54
N ARG A 195 18.54 -16.77 15.10
CA ARG A 195 18.36 -17.87 14.13
C ARG A 195 18.26 -17.32 12.72
N TYR A 196 19.32 -16.65 12.26
CA TYR A 196 19.29 -15.81 11.06
C TYR A 196 18.95 -16.57 9.77
N GLU A 197 19.51 -17.75 9.55
CA GLU A 197 19.18 -18.59 8.38
C GLU A 197 17.69 -18.92 8.27
N GLU A 198 17.05 -19.21 9.41
CA GLU A 198 15.61 -19.46 9.43
C GLU A 198 14.82 -18.16 9.27
N ALA A 199 15.28 -17.06 9.89
CA ALA A 199 14.66 -15.76 9.75
C ALA A 199 14.67 -15.28 8.29
N LYS A 200 15.80 -15.41 7.59
CA LYS A 200 15.95 -15.08 6.16
C LYS A 200 14.89 -15.80 5.32
N ARG A 201 14.74 -17.11 5.51
CA ARG A 201 13.73 -17.91 4.79
C ARG A 201 12.31 -17.40 5.04
N GLU A 202 11.98 -17.05 6.28
CA GLU A 202 10.65 -16.53 6.61
C GLU A 202 10.43 -15.12 6.05
N PHE A 203 11.44 -14.23 6.04
CA PHE A 203 11.33 -12.90 5.43
C PHE A 203 11.18 -12.97 3.91
N VAL A 204 11.96 -13.82 3.23
CA VAL A 204 11.83 -14.05 1.78
C VAL A 204 10.45 -14.65 1.46
N SER A 205 9.99 -15.62 2.26
CA SER A 205 8.65 -16.19 2.13
C SER A 205 7.57 -15.13 2.32
N ALA A 206 7.70 -14.26 3.32
CA ALA A 206 6.77 -13.17 3.57
C ALA A 206 6.68 -12.19 2.40
N ARG A 207 7.82 -11.84 1.78
CA ARG A 207 7.86 -11.01 0.57
C ARG A 207 7.14 -11.67 -0.59
N ASP A 208 7.41 -12.96 -0.84
CA ASP A 208 6.87 -13.65 -2.00
C ASP A 208 5.39 -14.00 -1.85
N LEU A 209 4.93 -14.22 -0.62
CA LEU A 209 3.52 -14.41 -0.27
C LEU A 209 2.72 -13.11 -0.14
N ASP A 210 3.40 -11.96 -0.07
CA ASP A 210 2.73 -10.66 -0.11
C ASP A 210 1.90 -10.57 -1.38
N VAL A 211 0.61 -10.40 -1.21
CA VAL A 211 -0.36 -10.41 -2.30
C VAL A 211 -0.20 -9.16 -3.16
N ALA A 212 0.19 -8.03 -2.56
CA ALA A 212 0.46 -6.78 -3.27
C ALA A 212 1.93 -6.36 -3.08
N PRO A 213 2.90 -7.14 -3.59
CA PRO A 213 4.30 -6.88 -3.33
C PRO A 213 4.73 -5.64 -4.10
N LEU A 214 4.82 -4.49 -3.42
CA LEU A 214 5.37 -3.27 -4.03
C LEU A 214 6.91 -3.30 -4.14
N ARG A 215 7.51 -4.50 -4.09
CA ARG A 215 8.95 -4.78 -4.11
C ARG A 215 9.23 -6.00 -4.97
N ALA A 216 10.45 -6.12 -5.49
CA ALA A 216 10.83 -7.26 -6.33
C ALA A 216 10.81 -8.58 -5.53
N THR A 217 9.95 -9.51 -5.95
CA THR A 217 9.88 -10.88 -5.42
C THR A 217 11.05 -11.75 -5.90
N SER A 218 11.21 -12.94 -5.33
CA SER A 218 12.22 -13.90 -5.79
C SER A 218 12.09 -14.21 -7.28
N SER A 219 10.86 -14.37 -7.78
CA SER A 219 10.60 -14.68 -9.19
C SER A 219 11.01 -13.55 -10.13
N ILE A 220 10.81 -12.29 -9.73
CA ILE A 220 11.27 -11.12 -10.49
C ILE A 220 12.79 -11.05 -10.51
N GLN A 221 13.44 -11.17 -9.35
CA GLN A 221 14.90 -11.16 -9.25
C GLN A 221 15.54 -12.27 -10.10
N GLU A 222 14.98 -13.48 -10.01
CA GLU A 222 15.44 -14.64 -10.79
C GLU A 222 15.20 -14.47 -12.30
N THR A 223 14.09 -13.85 -12.70
CA THR A 223 13.81 -13.59 -14.12
C THR A 223 14.84 -12.65 -14.72
N VAL A 224 15.24 -11.59 -14.00
CA VAL A 224 16.31 -10.68 -14.44
C VAL A 224 17.62 -11.44 -14.66
N ARG A 225 18.02 -12.27 -13.67
CA ARG A 225 19.24 -13.09 -13.77
C ARG A 225 19.21 -14.04 -14.96
N ARG A 226 18.10 -14.76 -15.16
CA ARG A 226 17.95 -15.74 -16.24
C ARG A 226 17.99 -15.09 -17.63
N VAL A 227 17.34 -13.95 -17.80
CA VAL A 227 17.38 -13.24 -19.09
C VAL A 227 18.79 -12.69 -19.33
N ALA A 228 19.45 -12.14 -18.30
CA ALA A 228 20.86 -11.72 -18.42
C ALA A 228 21.76 -12.86 -18.88
N GLU A 229 21.71 -14.01 -18.19
CA GLU A 229 22.52 -15.19 -18.50
C GLU A 229 22.21 -15.72 -19.90
N ALA A 230 20.94 -15.90 -20.25
CA ALA A 230 20.52 -16.46 -21.54
C ALA A 230 20.84 -15.55 -22.73
N ARG A 231 20.96 -14.24 -22.50
CA ARG A 231 21.25 -13.24 -23.54
C ARG A 231 22.68 -12.70 -23.47
N GLU A 232 23.51 -13.26 -22.58
CA GLU A 232 24.90 -12.82 -22.36
C GLU A 232 25.01 -11.31 -22.09
N VAL A 233 24.04 -10.77 -21.33
CA VAL A 233 23.99 -9.36 -20.93
C VAL A 233 24.66 -9.20 -19.56
N PRO A 234 25.57 -8.22 -19.37
CA PRO A 234 26.16 -7.94 -18.07
C PRO A 234 25.10 -7.67 -17.00
N VAL A 235 25.30 -8.23 -15.80
CA VAL A 235 24.37 -8.11 -14.68
C VAL A 235 25.06 -7.66 -13.41
N ILE A 236 24.51 -6.63 -12.78
CA ILE A 236 24.89 -6.19 -11.44
C ILE A 236 23.89 -6.80 -10.46
N ASP A 237 24.30 -7.85 -9.74
CA ASP A 237 23.47 -8.48 -8.72
C ASP A 237 23.57 -7.73 -7.38
N LEU A 238 22.85 -6.62 -7.29
CA LEU A 238 22.86 -5.77 -6.12
C LEU A 238 22.29 -6.47 -4.87
N VAL A 239 21.51 -7.54 -5.02
CA VAL A 239 21.08 -8.39 -3.90
C VAL A 239 22.31 -9.08 -3.30
N ALA A 240 23.04 -9.85 -4.12
CA ALA A 240 24.19 -10.61 -3.66
C ALA A 240 25.29 -9.72 -3.06
N LEU A 241 25.52 -8.54 -3.66
CA LEU A 241 26.49 -7.56 -3.17
C LEU A 241 26.14 -7.03 -1.78
N LEU A 242 24.88 -6.68 -1.55
CA LEU A 242 24.43 -6.18 -0.25
C LEU A 242 24.38 -7.30 0.79
N GLU A 243 23.98 -8.51 0.41
CA GLU A 243 23.98 -9.70 1.26
C GLU A 243 25.39 -10.03 1.76
N GLY A 244 26.38 -10.08 0.86
CA GLY A 244 27.78 -10.28 1.22
C GLY A 244 28.31 -9.23 2.20
N ARG A 245 28.02 -7.95 1.95
CA ARG A 245 28.38 -6.86 2.87
C ARG A 245 27.71 -6.99 4.24
N THR A 246 26.48 -7.48 4.28
CA THR A 246 25.74 -7.70 5.54
C THR A 246 26.36 -8.86 6.31
N LEU A 247 26.71 -9.95 5.61
CA LEU A 247 27.33 -11.13 6.19
C LEU A 247 28.67 -10.78 6.86
N GLU A 248 29.52 -10.01 6.20
CA GLU A 248 30.80 -9.55 6.74
C GLU A 248 30.64 -8.68 8.00
N ARG A 249 29.60 -7.83 8.06
CA ARG A 249 29.41 -6.86 9.15
C ARG A 249 28.64 -7.41 10.33
N SER A 250 27.67 -8.28 10.06
CA SER A 250 26.63 -8.66 11.02
C SER A 250 26.48 -10.17 11.20
N GLY A 251 27.21 -10.99 10.42
CA GLY A 251 27.17 -12.45 10.52
C GLY A 251 25.88 -13.07 9.96
N HIS A 252 25.11 -12.32 9.18
CA HIS A 252 23.92 -12.76 8.47
C HIS A 252 23.73 -11.97 7.16
N ASP A 253 22.89 -12.45 6.25
CA ASP A 253 22.64 -11.88 4.92
C ASP A 253 21.25 -11.23 4.77
N ILE A 254 20.56 -10.96 5.89
CA ILE A 254 19.21 -10.39 5.88
C ILE A 254 19.26 -8.87 5.68
N LEU A 255 18.66 -8.38 4.61
CA LEU A 255 18.70 -6.97 4.23
C LEU A 255 17.63 -6.15 4.94
N GLY A 256 17.98 -4.95 5.42
CA GLY A 256 17.04 -4.08 6.12
C GLY A 256 17.26 -2.58 5.97
N ARG A 257 16.77 -1.83 6.96
CA ARG A 257 16.73 -0.36 6.99
C ARG A 257 18.09 0.31 6.86
N GLU A 258 19.18 -0.41 7.05
CA GLU A 258 20.54 0.06 6.81
C GLU A 258 20.80 0.37 5.32
N PHE A 259 20.07 -0.28 4.41
CA PHE A 259 20.19 -0.09 2.96
C PHE A 259 18.96 0.59 2.34
N PHE A 260 17.81 0.56 3.01
CA PHE A 260 16.55 1.06 2.44
C PHE A 260 15.92 2.18 3.26
N LEU A 261 15.20 3.06 2.56
CA LEU A 261 14.33 4.06 3.18
C LEU A 261 12.98 3.44 3.57
N ASP A 262 12.47 2.52 2.76
CA ASP A 262 11.19 1.83 2.95
C ASP A 262 11.29 0.36 2.49
N HIS A 263 10.26 -0.18 1.83
CA HIS A 263 10.18 -1.54 1.32
C HIS A 263 11.11 -1.82 0.13
N ALA A 264 11.41 -0.82 -0.71
CA ALA A 264 12.14 -1.02 -1.97
C ALA A 264 13.12 0.11 -2.31
N HIS A 265 12.92 1.33 -1.81
CA HIS A 265 13.72 2.48 -2.19
C HIS A 265 15.08 2.46 -1.50
N PRO A 266 16.19 2.35 -2.25
CA PRO A 266 17.51 2.31 -1.66
C PRO A 266 17.90 3.65 -1.02
N ARG A 267 18.75 3.59 0.00
CA ARG A 267 19.44 4.76 0.52
C ARG A 267 20.50 5.20 -0.47
N ILE A 268 20.91 6.45 -0.32
CA ILE A 268 21.96 7.07 -1.14
C ILE A 268 23.27 6.27 -1.16
N LEU A 269 23.63 5.57 -0.08
CA LEU A 269 24.79 4.66 -0.01
C LEU A 269 24.67 3.45 -0.96
N VAL A 270 23.46 2.96 -1.20
CA VAL A 270 23.23 1.87 -2.16
C VAL A 270 23.30 2.40 -3.59
N HIS A 271 22.83 3.63 -3.84
CA HIS A 271 23.03 4.29 -5.14
C HIS A 271 24.51 4.54 -5.43
N GLN A 272 25.29 4.92 -4.42
CA GLN A 272 26.75 5.00 -4.55
C GLN A 272 27.33 3.65 -4.97
N LYS A 273 26.99 2.57 -4.26
CA LYS A 273 27.49 1.24 -4.60
C LYS A 273 27.09 0.83 -6.01
N LEU A 274 25.85 1.07 -6.42
CA LEU A 274 25.41 0.81 -7.79
C LEU A 274 26.22 1.59 -8.83
N ALA A 275 26.57 2.86 -8.55
CA ALA A 275 27.40 3.65 -9.45
C ALA A 275 28.84 3.11 -9.56
N GLU A 276 29.42 2.65 -8.45
CA GLU A 276 30.72 1.97 -8.42
C GLU A 276 30.70 0.70 -9.28
N GLU A 277 29.70 -0.17 -9.09
CA GLU A 277 29.55 -1.42 -9.85
C GLU A 277 29.30 -1.18 -11.35
N LEU A 278 28.55 -0.13 -11.70
CA LEU A 278 28.35 0.27 -13.10
C LEU A 278 29.67 0.70 -13.75
N ALA A 279 30.52 1.42 -13.03
CA ALA A 279 31.83 1.84 -13.53
C ALA A 279 32.77 0.64 -13.67
N GLU A 280 32.80 -0.27 -12.69
CA GLU A 280 33.58 -1.51 -12.73
C GLU A 280 33.16 -2.39 -13.92
N THR A 281 31.85 -2.64 -14.06
CA THR A 281 31.28 -3.38 -15.20
C THR A 281 31.69 -2.74 -16.53
N ALA A 282 31.64 -1.41 -16.64
CA ALA A 282 32.03 -0.71 -17.86
C ALA A 282 33.53 -0.84 -18.18
N VAL A 283 34.40 -1.00 -17.18
CA VAL A 283 35.84 -1.27 -17.38
C VAL A 283 36.06 -2.73 -17.80
N GLU A 284 35.42 -3.68 -17.12
CA GLU A 284 35.52 -5.12 -17.40
C GLU A 284 35.06 -5.46 -18.82
N GLU A 285 33.94 -4.88 -19.24
CA GLU A 285 33.39 -5.00 -20.59
C GLU A 285 34.16 -4.17 -21.64
N GLY A 286 35.17 -3.40 -21.22
CA GLY A 286 36.00 -2.57 -22.09
C GLY A 286 35.25 -1.39 -22.72
N TRP A 287 34.12 -0.98 -22.15
CA TRP A 287 33.29 0.14 -22.61
C TRP A 287 33.95 1.49 -22.36
N ILE A 288 34.69 1.58 -21.26
CA ILE A 288 35.49 2.74 -20.85
C ILE A 288 36.90 2.29 -20.49
N ARG A 289 37.85 3.23 -20.55
CA ARG A 289 39.23 3.04 -20.08
C ARG A 289 39.62 4.27 -19.26
N PRO A 290 39.44 4.25 -17.94
CA PRO A 290 39.69 5.42 -17.14
C PRO A 290 41.20 5.72 -17.11
N GLU A 291 41.55 6.99 -17.17
CA GLU A 291 42.96 7.43 -17.08
C GLU A 291 43.53 7.19 -15.66
N THR A 292 42.65 7.19 -14.66
CA THR A 292 42.95 6.91 -13.25
C THR A 292 42.22 5.63 -12.84
N PRO A 293 42.87 4.67 -12.17
CA PRO A 293 42.20 3.48 -11.64
C PRO A 293 40.99 3.84 -10.79
N LEU A 294 39.89 3.07 -10.88
CA LEU A 294 38.64 3.39 -10.18
C LEU A 294 38.83 3.40 -8.66
N GLU A 295 39.73 2.56 -8.14
CA GLU A 295 40.07 2.44 -6.72
C GLU A 295 40.81 3.67 -6.18
N GLU A 296 41.43 4.46 -7.07
CA GLU A 296 42.10 5.72 -6.73
C GLU A 296 41.15 6.93 -6.80
N LEU A 297 39.94 6.76 -7.36
CA LEU A 297 38.95 7.83 -7.38
C LEU A 297 38.39 8.06 -5.97
N PRO A 298 38.23 9.33 -5.55
CA PRO A 298 37.75 9.65 -4.22
C PRO A 298 36.22 9.55 -4.14
N ALA A 299 35.65 8.37 -4.41
CA ALA A 299 34.20 8.12 -4.47
C ALA A 299 33.47 8.57 -3.19
N VAL A 300 34.08 8.29 -2.03
CA VAL A 300 33.56 8.75 -0.73
C VAL A 300 33.55 10.28 -0.63
N ALA A 301 34.62 10.96 -1.07
CA ALA A 301 34.68 12.42 -0.99
C ALA A 301 33.69 13.08 -1.96
N LEU A 302 33.49 12.49 -3.15
CA LEU A 302 32.46 12.94 -4.10
C LEU A 302 31.08 12.81 -3.47
N TYR A 303 30.78 11.67 -2.85
CA TYR A 303 29.55 11.46 -2.12
C TYR A 303 29.37 12.48 -0.99
N ASP A 304 30.38 12.66 -0.13
CA ASP A 304 30.31 13.61 0.98
C ASP A 304 30.07 15.03 0.47
N SER A 305 30.63 15.39 -0.69
CA SER A 305 30.38 16.68 -1.33
C SER A 305 28.94 16.86 -1.76
N VAL A 306 28.30 15.82 -2.34
CA VAL A 306 26.88 15.84 -2.72
C VAL A 306 26.01 15.85 -1.46
N ALA A 307 26.30 15.00 -0.48
CA ALA A 307 25.55 14.93 0.77
C ALA A 307 25.62 16.25 1.56
N ALA A 308 26.74 16.96 1.50
CA ALA A 308 26.90 18.28 2.11
C ALA A 308 26.07 19.38 1.43
N THR A 309 25.60 19.17 0.19
CA THR A 309 24.62 20.07 -0.46
C THR A 309 23.20 19.87 0.05
N LEU A 310 22.92 18.75 0.72
CA LEU A 310 21.61 18.43 1.28
C LEU A 310 21.52 18.98 2.71
N ASP A 311 20.58 19.89 2.94
CA ASP A 311 20.35 20.47 4.27
C ASP A 311 19.34 19.65 5.09
N SER A 312 19.10 20.07 6.33
CA SER A 312 18.12 19.41 7.21
C SER A 312 16.69 19.48 6.67
N SER A 313 16.36 20.49 5.86
CA SER A 313 15.03 20.64 5.27
C SER A 313 14.75 19.54 4.24
N TYR A 314 15.73 19.17 3.42
CA TYR A 314 15.62 18.07 2.46
C TYR A 314 15.25 16.76 3.18
N TYR A 315 15.96 16.42 4.25
CA TYR A 315 15.71 15.19 5.01
C TYR A 315 14.35 15.21 5.71
N ALA A 316 13.91 16.37 6.17
CA ALA A 316 12.62 16.53 6.81
C ALA A 316 11.47 16.40 5.81
N THR A 317 11.59 17.01 4.63
CA THR A 317 10.62 16.85 3.52
C THR A 317 10.58 15.41 3.02
N ARG A 318 11.73 14.73 2.92
CA ARG A 318 11.78 13.30 2.61
C ARG A 318 11.00 12.48 3.64
N ASP A 319 11.27 12.68 4.94
CA ASP A 319 10.58 11.95 6.01
C ASP A 319 9.07 12.25 5.99
N LEU A 320 8.68 13.49 5.74
CA LEU A 320 7.28 13.89 5.59
C LEU A 320 6.62 13.16 4.41
N ASN A 321 7.22 13.20 3.23
CA ASN A 321 6.69 12.55 2.03
C ASN A 321 6.57 11.04 2.21
N LEU A 322 7.57 10.40 2.81
CA LEU A 322 7.52 8.97 3.08
C LEU A 322 6.43 8.63 4.12
N ALA A 323 6.31 9.42 5.19
CA ALA A 323 5.24 9.26 6.17
C ALA A 323 3.83 9.33 5.54
N LYS A 324 3.61 10.28 4.61
CA LYS A 324 2.34 10.43 3.88
C LYS A 324 2.02 9.16 3.09
N VAL A 325 2.98 8.67 2.32
CA VAL A 325 2.81 7.48 1.47
C VAL A 325 2.55 6.25 2.32
N LEU A 326 3.30 6.07 3.41
CA LEU A 326 3.11 4.93 4.31
C LEU A 326 1.75 4.97 5.03
N SER A 327 1.34 6.12 5.55
CA SER A 327 0.02 6.25 6.18
C SER A 327 -1.11 6.05 5.17
N TRP A 328 -0.96 6.53 3.93
CA TRP A 328 -1.91 6.25 2.85
C TRP A 328 -2.00 4.75 2.53
N LEU A 329 -0.88 4.02 2.59
CA LEU A 329 -0.82 2.57 2.42
C LEU A 329 -1.34 1.78 3.64
N GLY A 330 -1.79 2.45 4.71
CA GLY A 330 -2.22 1.80 5.96
C GLY A 330 -1.05 1.23 6.78
N LYS A 331 0.19 1.65 6.47
CA LYS A 331 1.44 1.22 7.14
C LYS A 331 1.76 2.16 8.29
N ASP A 332 0.83 2.33 9.22
CA ASP A 332 0.92 3.33 10.28
C ASP A 332 2.07 3.03 11.28
N GLU A 333 2.35 1.75 11.55
CA GLU A 333 3.48 1.32 12.39
C GLU A 333 4.82 1.74 11.76
N GLU A 334 5.00 1.51 10.46
CA GLU A 334 6.19 1.92 9.73
C GLU A 334 6.27 3.43 9.49
N ALA A 335 5.14 4.12 9.35
CA ALA A 335 5.06 5.57 9.16
C ALA A 335 5.49 6.35 10.42
N ALA A 336 5.17 5.82 11.61
CA ALA A 336 5.39 6.44 12.92
C ALA A 336 6.76 7.13 13.10
N PRO A 337 7.91 6.47 12.88
CA PRO A 337 9.22 7.10 13.06
C PRO A 337 9.49 8.23 12.06
N PHE A 338 8.90 8.18 10.86
CA PHE A 338 9.04 9.25 9.87
C PHE A 338 8.19 10.45 10.24
N VAL A 339 6.96 10.24 10.70
CA VAL A 339 6.09 11.31 11.23
C VAL A 339 6.78 12.05 12.38
N ALA A 340 7.35 11.31 13.34
CA ALA A 340 8.02 11.90 14.48
C ALA A 340 9.20 12.80 14.09
N ARG A 341 10.08 12.31 13.20
CA ARG A 341 11.23 13.10 12.71
C ARG A 341 10.81 14.29 11.86
N ALA A 342 9.82 14.09 10.98
CA ALA A 342 9.29 15.17 10.14
C ALA A 342 8.67 16.28 10.98
N ALA A 343 7.86 15.95 11.98
CA ALA A 343 7.22 16.93 12.86
C ALA A 343 8.22 17.68 13.76
N GLU A 344 9.29 17.01 14.21
CA GLU A 344 10.37 17.66 14.96
C GLU A 344 11.17 18.63 14.09
N ALA A 345 11.50 18.22 12.86
CA ALA A 345 12.29 19.03 11.94
C ALA A 345 11.47 20.13 11.23
N LEU A 346 10.16 19.95 11.11
CA LEU A 346 9.21 20.88 10.47
C LEU A 346 8.06 21.26 11.44
N PRO A 347 8.36 21.92 12.57
CA PRO A 347 7.34 22.24 13.57
C PRO A 347 6.27 23.22 13.05
N ASP A 348 6.59 24.01 12.04
CA ASP A 348 5.71 25.02 11.45
C ASP A 348 5.20 24.62 10.05
N HIS A 349 5.18 23.32 9.75
CA HIS A 349 4.61 22.79 8.51
C HIS A 349 3.23 22.17 8.76
N PRO A 350 2.16 22.63 8.08
CA PRO A 350 0.79 22.18 8.34
C PRO A 350 0.63 20.65 8.17
N GLU A 351 1.11 20.09 7.04
CA GLU A 351 1.03 18.64 6.79
C GLU A 351 1.77 17.81 7.86
N ALA A 352 2.94 18.26 8.33
CA ALA A 352 3.69 17.55 9.37
C ALA A 352 2.92 17.50 10.70
N GLN A 353 2.32 18.63 11.10
CA GLN A 353 1.46 18.70 12.29
C GLN A 353 0.19 17.86 12.11
N TYR A 354 -0.40 17.84 10.92
CA TYR A 354 -1.55 17.00 10.62
C TYR A 354 -1.22 15.51 10.75
N LEU A 355 -0.13 15.02 10.13
CA LEU A 355 0.27 13.61 10.25
C LEU A 355 0.62 13.23 11.69
N GLN A 356 1.25 14.14 12.44
CA GLN A 356 1.49 13.95 13.87
C GLN A 356 0.17 13.79 14.64
N GLY A 357 -0.86 14.58 14.31
CA GLY A 357 -2.19 14.44 14.86
C GLY A 357 -2.85 13.10 14.51
N VAL A 358 -2.74 12.65 13.26
CA VAL A 358 -3.21 11.34 12.80
C VAL A 358 -2.57 10.23 13.63
N PHE A 359 -1.26 10.31 13.84
CA PHE A 359 -0.53 9.33 14.62
C PHE A 359 -0.92 9.32 16.10
N TYR A 360 -1.06 10.49 16.74
CA TYR A 360 -1.58 10.54 18.12
C TYR A 360 -3.00 10.00 18.23
N GLN A 361 -3.83 10.19 17.21
CA GLN A 361 -5.19 9.65 17.18
C GLN A 361 -5.21 8.12 17.06
N TYR A 362 -4.27 7.54 16.29
CA TYR A 362 -4.02 6.09 16.22
C TYR A 362 -3.58 5.52 17.56
N GLU A 363 -2.66 6.20 18.27
CA GLU A 363 -2.24 5.83 19.63
C GLU A 363 -3.32 6.06 20.72
N GLY A 364 -4.50 6.59 20.35
CA GLY A 364 -5.57 6.92 21.28
C GLY A 364 -5.31 8.16 22.16
N ARG A 365 -4.25 8.92 21.87
CA ARG A 365 -3.84 10.12 22.60
C ARG A 365 -4.57 11.36 22.06
N LEU A 366 -5.88 11.37 22.25
CA LEU A 366 -6.81 12.33 21.64
C LEU A 366 -6.49 13.80 21.97
N ASP A 367 -6.02 14.10 23.18
CA ASP A 367 -5.66 15.47 23.56
C ASP A 367 -4.48 16.00 22.71
N ARG A 368 -3.45 15.17 22.50
CA ARG A 368 -2.30 15.57 21.67
C ARG A 368 -2.67 15.62 20.18
N ALA A 369 -3.58 14.75 19.75
CA ALA A 369 -4.11 14.81 18.38
C ALA A 369 -4.85 16.13 18.13
N GLU A 370 -5.71 16.55 19.07
CA GLU A 370 -6.40 17.84 19.02
C GLU A 370 -5.42 19.02 18.92
N GLU A 371 -4.39 19.06 19.78
CA GLU A 371 -3.37 20.11 19.74
C GLU A 371 -2.65 20.18 18.39
N ALA A 372 -2.25 19.02 17.85
CA ALA A 372 -1.56 18.93 16.57
C ALA A 372 -2.44 19.38 15.40
N TYR A 373 -3.71 18.96 15.35
CA TYR A 373 -4.65 19.42 14.31
C TYR A 373 -4.96 20.90 14.41
N LYS A 374 -5.14 21.44 15.63
CA LYS A 374 -5.32 22.88 15.84
C LYS A 374 -4.10 23.66 15.36
N ARG A 375 -2.88 23.15 15.58
CA ARG A 375 -1.65 23.76 15.05
C ARG A 375 -1.61 23.70 13.53
N ALA A 376 -1.94 22.57 12.92
CA ALA A 376 -2.04 22.45 11.46
C ALA A 376 -3.01 23.48 10.86
N ILE A 377 -4.18 23.66 11.47
CA ILE A 377 -5.19 24.67 11.08
C ILE A 377 -4.69 26.11 11.29
N ALA A 378 -3.94 26.36 12.36
CA ALA A 378 -3.36 27.68 12.63
C ALA A 378 -2.30 28.06 11.60
N LEU A 379 -1.52 27.08 11.13
CA LEU A 379 -0.52 27.24 10.08
C LEU A 379 -1.16 27.39 8.69
N ASP A 380 -2.22 26.64 8.41
CA ASP A 380 -3.02 26.75 7.19
C ASP A 380 -4.52 26.62 7.47
N SER A 381 -5.20 27.77 7.46
CA SER A 381 -6.65 27.85 7.69
C SER A 381 -7.52 27.30 6.54
N SER A 382 -6.90 26.91 5.42
CA SER A 382 -7.54 26.23 4.29
C SER A 382 -7.31 24.71 4.32
N PHE A 383 -6.69 24.18 5.38
CA PHE A 383 -6.36 22.76 5.45
C PHE A 383 -7.57 21.88 5.85
N SER A 384 -8.45 21.61 4.89
CA SER A 384 -9.71 20.87 5.07
C SER A 384 -9.57 19.54 5.82
N ARG A 385 -8.53 18.74 5.49
CA ARG A 385 -8.25 17.44 6.13
C ARG A 385 -8.03 17.56 7.64
N ALA A 386 -7.37 18.62 8.10
CA ALA A 386 -7.14 18.86 9.53
C ALA A 386 -8.43 19.23 10.27
N TYR A 387 -9.34 19.98 9.63
CA TYR A 387 -10.67 20.24 10.18
C TYR A 387 -11.50 18.95 10.31
N ASN A 388 -11.53 18.11 9.27
CA ASN A 388 -12.23 16.82 9.34
C ASN A 388 -11.67 15.91 10.45
N ALA A 389 -10.35 15.82 10.56
CA ALA A 389 -9.70 15.00 11.57
C ALA A 389 -9.93 15.53 12.99
N LEU A 390 -9.88 16.85 13.20
CA LEU A 390 -10.23 17.48 14.46
C LEU A 390 -11.71 17.25 14.83
N GLY A 391 -12.61 17.33 13.85
CA GLY A 391 -14.02 16.97 14.03
C GLY A 391 -14.20 15.53 14.54
N SER A 392 -13.46 14.58 13.97
CA SER A 392 -13.46 13.19 14.44
C SER A 392 -12.94 13.04 15.88
N VAL A 393 -11.94 13.83 16.29
CA VAL A 393 -11.50 13.86 17.70
C VAL A 393 -12.59 14.40 18.62
N TYR A 394 -13.31 15.44 18.18
CA TYR A 394 -14.45 15.97 18.91
C TYR A 394 -15.59 14.96 19.05
N GLU A 395 -15.92 14.21 18.00
CA GLU A 395 -16.89 13.11 18.07
C GLU A 395 -16.48 12.06 19.12
N ARG A 396 -15.22 11.58 19.05
CA ARG A 396 -14.69 10.56 19.97
C ARG A 396 -14.63 11.02 21.42
N THR A 397 -14.60 12.33 21.65
CA THR A 397 -14.61 12.95 23.00
C THR A 397 -16.00 13.45 23.42
N GLY A 398 -17.04 13.20 22.62
CA GLY A 398 -18.43 13.58 22.92
C GLY A 398 -18.76 15.06 22.71
N ARG A 399 -17.84 15.85 22.14
CA ARG A 399 -18.00 17.28 21.87
C ARG A 399 -18.69 17.50 20.51
N LEU A 400 -19.91 17.00 20.39
CA LEU A 400 -20.61 16.91 19.10
C LEU A 400 -20.88 18.26 18.42
N ASP A 401 -21.13 19.32 19.19
CA ASP A 401 -21.34 20.66 18.62
C ASP A 401 -20.06 21.26 18.03
N GLU A 402 -18.93 21.03 18.70
CA GLU A 402 -17.60 21.41 18.17
C GLU A 402 -17.25 20.59 16.94
N ALA A 403 -17.58 19.28 16.93
CA ALA A 403 -17.43 18.42 15.77
C ALA A 403 -18.21 18.97 14.56
N ALA A 404 -19.49 19.28 14.74
CA ALA A 404 -20.35 19.77 13.67
C ALA A 404 -19.82 21.09 13.10
N SER A 405 -19.52 22.08 13.95
CA SER A 405 -18.93 23.36 13.54
C SER A 405 -17.61 23.20 12.76
N THR A 406 -16.75 22.28 13.22
CA THR A 406 -15.43 22.03 12.63
C THR A 406 -15.57 21.35 11.27
N ILE A 407 -16.46 20.36 11.14
CA ILE A 407 -16.71 19.66 9.87
C ILE A 407 -17.45 20.59 8.88
N GLU A 408 -18.34 21.47 9.35
CA GLU A 408 -18.96 22.50 8.50
C GLU A 408 -17.91 23.44 7.89
N ARG A 409 -16.82 23.70 8.62
CA ARG A 409 -15.68 24.44 8.07
C ARG A 409 -14.96 23.64 7.00
N ALA A 410 -14.70 22.36 7.21
CA ALA A 410 -14.09 21.47 6.21
C ALA A 410 -14.90 21.42 4.91
N VAL A 411 -16.22 21.22 5.00
CA VAL A 411 -17.14 21.20 3.84
C VAL A 411 -17.17 22.54 3.10
N ARG A 412 -17.07 23.68 3.80
CA ARG A 412 -17.00 25.00 3.16
C ARG A 412 -15.69 25.24 2.42
N ILE A 413 -14.59 24.71 2.94
CA ILE A 413 -13.26 24.83 2.33
C ILE A 413 -13.19 23.94 1.09
N GLN A 414 -13.64 22.69 1.22
CA GLN A 414 -13.59 21.69 0.15
C GLN A 414 -14.99 21.06 -0.04
N PRO A 415 -15.86 21.66 -0.88
CA PRO A 415 -17.24 21.22 -1.06
C PRO A 415 -17.39 19.96 -1.93
N ASP A 416 -16.31 19.46 -2.52
CA ASP A 416 -16.24 18.25 -3.34
C ASP A 416 -15.61 17.06 -2.60
N ALA A 417 -15.30 17.21 -1.30
CA ALA A 417 -14.77 16.15 -0.46
C ALA A 417 -15.88 15.24 0.09
N ASP A 418 -16.04 14.04 -0.47
CA ASP A 418 -16.99 13.02 -0.01
C ASP A 418 -16.77 12.65 1.48
N HIS A 419 -15.52 12.48 1.90
CA HIS A 419 -15.16 12.14 3.28
C HIS A 419 -15.60 13.20 4.31
N ALA A 420 -15.67 14.48 3.91
CA ALA A 420 -16.16 15.57 4.77
C ALA A 420 -17.67 15.45 5.02
N TYR A 421 -18.43 15.14 3.98
CA TYR A 421 -19.87 14.88 4.10
C TYR A 421 -20.17 13.57 4.84
N PHE A 422 -19.33 12.55 4.68
CA PHE A 422 -19.42 11.32 5.46
C PHE A 422 -19.20 11.59 6.96
N ALA A 423 -18.17 12.37 7.32
CA ALA A 423 -17.93 12.79 8.71
C ALA A 423 -19.13 13.60 9.25
N MET A 424 -19.66 14.54 8.46
CA MET A 424 -20.85 15.31 8.82
C MET A 424 -22.05 14.40 9.12
N GLY A 425 -22.28 13.38 8.29
CA GLY A 425 -23.34 12.39 8.50
C GLY A 425 -23.19 11.63 9.81
N ASN A 426 -21.97 11.22 10.18
CA ASN A 426 -21.70 10.56 11.46
C ASN A 426 -22.02 11.50 12.64
N THR A 427 -21.58 12.76 12.56
CA THR A 427 -21.76 13.74 13.64
C THR A 427 -23.24 14.07 13.84
N LEU A 428 -23.96 14.36 12.76
CA LEU A 428 -25.39 14.67 12.81
C LEU A 428 -26.20 13.50 13.35
N TYR A 429 -25.85 12.28 12.96
CA TYR A 429 -26.51 11.09 13.49
C TYR A 429 -26.28 10.93 14.99
N GLN A 430 -25.05 11.14 15.48
CA GLN A 430 -24.74 11.12 16.92
C GLN A 430 -25.43 12.25 17.69
N GLN A 431 -25.67 13.41 17.05
CA GLN A 431 -26.48 14.50 17.62
C GLN A 431 -27.99 14.19 17.65
N GLY A 432 -28.43 13.03 17.16
CA GLY A 432 -29.85 12.67 17.09
C GLY A 432 -30.61 13.38 15.96
N ARG A 433 -29.93 13.74 14.87
CA ARG A 433 -30.50 14.41 13.68
C ARG A 433 -30.45 13.48 12.45
N PRO A 434 -31.20 12.36 12.43
CA PRO A 434 -31.04 11.31 11.43
C PRO A 434 -31.42 11.74 10.01
N GLU A 435 -32.41 12.62 9.83
CA GLU A 435 -32.80 13.13 8.50
C GLU A 435 -31.68 13.96 7.87
N GLU A 436 -31.02 14.79 8.65
CA GLU A 436 -29.90 15.61 8.17
C GLU A 436 -28.65 14.76 7.92
N ALA A 437 -28.44 13.73 8.74
CA ALA A 437 -27.40 12.73 8.48
C ALA A 437 -27.62 12.00 7.15
N ILE A 438 -28.86 11.61 6.84
CA ILE A 438 -29.22 11.00 5.54
C ILE A 438 -28.82 11.92 4.39
N GLU A 439 -29.15 13.21 4.46
CA GLU A 439 -28.79 14.17 3.41
C GLU A 439 -27.26 14.33 3.27
N ALA A 440 -26.52 14.36 4.38
CA ALA A 440 -25.07 14.39 4.35
C ALA A 440 -24.47 13.14 3.70
N TYR A 441 -24.90 11.93 4.08
CA TYR A 441 -24.44 10.70 3.43
C TYR A 441 -24.81 10.63 1.95
N ARG A 442 -25.99 11.09 1.56
CA ARG A 442 -26.38 11.13 0.14
C ARG A 442 -25.49 12.07 -0.67
N LYS A 443 -25.07 13.20 -0.10
CA LYS A 443 -24.05 14.07 -0.72
C LYS A 443 -22.70 13.37 -0.86
N ALA A 444 -22.24 12.69 0.19
CA ALA A 444 -21.00 11.89 0.12
C ALA A 444 -21.07 10.86 -1.01
N LEU A 445 -22.21 10.16 -1.14
CA LEU A 445 -22.43 9.14 -2.17
C LEU A 445 -22.67 9.69 -3.58
N ALA A 446 -23.12 10.95 -3.70
CA ALA A 446 -23.21 11.64 -4.98
C ALA A 446 -21.81 12.01 -5.51
N LEU A 447 -20.89 12.35 -4.62
CA LEU A 447 -19.49 12.62 -4.93
C LEU A 447 -18.70 11.32 -5.16
N ASN A 448 -18.93 10.30 -4.35
CA ASN A 448 -18.28 9.00 -4.43
C ASN A 448 -19.30 7.85 -4.31
N PRO A 449 -19.85 7.36 -5.44
CA PRO A 449 -20.83 6.27 -5.44
C PRO A 449 -20.31 4.92 -4.90
N SER A 450 -18.99 4.75 -4.82
CA SER A 450 -18.30 3.56 -4.31
C SER A 450 -17.91 3.63 -2.83
N HIS A 451 -18.34 4.66 -2.09
CA HIS A 451 -18.03 4.79 -0.67
C HIS A 451 -18.84 3.79 0.18
N SER A 452 -18.35 2.54 0.28
CA SER A 452 -19.03 1.43 0.97
C SER A 452 -19.43 1.74 2.42
N ARG A 453 -18.51 2.33 3.20
CA ARG A 453 -18.79 2.78 4.58
C ARG A 453 -19.94 3.78 4.67
N ALA A 454 -20.02 4.73 3.73
CA ALA A 454 -21.13 5.69 3.69
C ALA A 454 -22.46 5.01 3.35
N LEU A 455 -22.47 4.02 2.45
CA LEU A 455 -23.65 3.19 2.16
C LEU A 455 -24.12 2.42 3.40
N ASN A 456 -23.19 1.75 4.11
CA ASN A 456 -23.53 0.98 5.29
C ASN A 456 -24.05 1.86 6.44
N ASN A 457 -23.41 3.02 6.68
CA ASN A 457 -23.87 3.96 7.71
C ASN A 457 -25.21 4.60 7.33
N LEU A 458 -25.41 4.96 6.06
CA LEU A 458 -26.71 5.44 5.57
C LEU A 458 -27.80 4.39 5.80
N ALA A 459 -27.52 3.11 5.52
CA ALA A 459 -28.45 2.03 5.81
C ALA A 459 -28.79 1.92 7.31
N ALA A 460 -27.79 2.05 8.18
CA ALA A 460 -28.01 2.05 9.63
C ALA A 460 -28.94 3.21 10.06
N VAL A 461 -28.76 4.41 9.50
CA VAL A 461 -29.66 5.54 9.77
C VAL A 461 -31.06 5.27 9.22
N TYR A 462 -31.19 4.71 8.01
CA TYR A 462 -32.50 4.30 7.48
C TYR A 462 -33.21 3.28 8.37
N ILE A 463 -32.49 2.33 8.96
CA ILE A 463 -33.06 1.39 9.94
C ILE A 463 -33.60 2.12 11.18
N THR A 464 -32.91 3.17 11.65
CA THR A 464 -33.37 3.93 12.83
C THR A 464 -34.63 4.74 12.58
N VAL A 465 -34.83 5.24 11.35
CA VAL A 465 -36.06 5.94 10.95
C VAL A 465 -37.06 5.02 10.26
N GLU A 466 -36.89 3.69 10.40
CA GLU A 466 -37.77 2.64 9.88
C GLU A 466 -37.99 2.63 8.35
N ARG A 467 -37.06 3.23 7.59
CA ARG A 467 -37.01 3.25 6.12
C ARG A 467 -36.32 2.00 5.57
N TYR A 468 -36.93 0.85 5.86
CA TYR A 468 -36.28 -0.44 5.65
C TYR A 468 -35.99 -0.80 4.19
N ASP A 469 -36.81 -0.34 3.23
CA ASP A 469 -36.55 -0.64 1.80
C ASP A 469 -35.34 0.13 1.29
N GLU A 470 -35.19 1.40 1.65
CA GLU A 470 -33.98 2.17 1.33
C GLU A 470 -32.74 1.61 2.03
N ALA A 471 -32.87 1.11 3.26
CA ALA A 471 -31.78 0.45 3.96
C ALA A 471 -31.31 -0.82 3.22
N VAL A 472 -32.23 -1.68 2.77
CA VAL A 472 -31.89 -2.90 2.02
C VAL A 472 -31.17 -2.56 0.72
N GLU A 473 -31.62 -1.53 -0.01
CA GLU A 473 -30.97 -1.12 -1.26
C GLU A 473 -29.54 -0.60 -1.03
N ALA A 474 -29.34 0.22 0.01
CA ALA A 474 -28.00 0.67 0.38
C ALA A 474 -27.09 -0.50 0.77
N LEU A 475 -27.58 -1.47 1.54
CA LEU A 475 -26.84 -2.67 1.95
C LEU A 475 -26.53 -3.61 0.78
N ARG A 476 -27.44 -3.72 -0.20
CA ARG A 476 -27.19 -4.47 -1.44
C ARG A 476 -25.99 -3.88 -2.18
N ARG A 477 -25.96 -2.55 -2.34
CA ARG A 477 -24.82 -1.86 -2.95
C ARG A 477 -23.54 -2.00 -2.12
N THR A 478 -23.63 -1.98 -0.79
CA THR A 478 -22.49 -2.30 0.08
C THR A 478 -21.93 -3.69 -0.23
N LEU A 479 -22.79 -4.71 -0.35
CA LEU A 479 -22.37 -6.09 -0.63
C LEU A 479 -21.90 -6.31 -2.07
N GLU A 480 -22.34 -5.49 -3.02
CA GLU A 480 -21.79 -5.47 -4.39
C GLU A 480 -20.33 -4.96 -4.39
N LEU A 481 -20.03 -3.98 -3.53
CA LEU A 481 -18.68 -3.42 -3.39
C LEU A 481 -17.79 -4.28 -2.48
N GLU A 482 -18.37 -4.86 -1.43
CA GLU A 482 -17.68 -5.63 -0.39
C GLU A 482 -18.52 -6.87 -0.02
N PRO A 483 -18.39 -7.98 -0.78
CA PRO A 483 -19.20 -9.20 -0.57
C PRO A 483 -19.05 -9.83 0.82
N GLU A 484 -17.94 -9.56 1.50
CA GLU A 484 -17.61 -10.04 2.84
C GLU A 484 -17.83 -8.98 3.95
N ASN A 485 -18.60 -7.92 3.67
CA ASN A 485 -18.91 -6.91 4.68
C ASN A 485 -19.88 -7.46 5.76
N PHE A 486 -19.32 -7.90 6.89
CA PHE A 486 -20.11 -8.47 7.98
C PHE A 486 -21.10 -7.45 8.60
N ASN A 487 -20.79 -6.15 8.63
CA ASN A 487 -21.71 -5.13 9.13
C ASN A 487 -22.97 -5.02 8.25
N ALA A 488 -22.82 -5.19 6.94
CA ALA A 488 -23.94 -5.19 6.03
C ALA A 488 -24.87 -6.39 6.30
N TYR A 489 -24.31 -7.58 6.52
CA TYR A 489 -25.10 -8.75 6.93
C TYR A 489 -25.77 -8.57 8.31
N LYS A 490 -25.10 -7.94 9.29
CA LYS A 490 -25.72 -7.60 10.60
C LYS A 490 -26.95 -6.72 10.41
N ASN A 491 -26.84 -5.69 9.58
CA ASN A 491 -27.92 -4.76 9.29
C ASN A 491 -29.08 -5.43 8.52
N LEU A 492 -28.78 -6.29 7.54
CA LEU A 492 -29.81 -7.09 6.85
C LEU A 492 -30.53 -8.05 7.80
N GLY A 493 -29.81 -8.70 8.72
CA GLY A 493 -30.39 -9.56 9.76
C GLY A 493 -31.33 -8.78 10.69
N LEU A 494 -30.91 -7.57 11.11
CA LEU A 494 -31.74 -6.68 11.92
C LEU A 494 -33.02 -6.26 11.21
N ILE A 495 -32.93 -5.89 9.92
CA ILE A 495 -34.10 -5.55 9.10
C ILE A 495 -35.05 -6.75 8.97
N ALA A 496 -34.51 -7.95 8.70
CA ALA A 496 -35.31 -9.16 8.57
C ALA A 496 -36.03 -9.51 9.89
N ALA A 497 -35.34 -9.38 11.03
CA ALA A 497 -35.94 -9.57 12.34
C ALA A 497 -37.10 -8.59 12.57
N ARG A 498 -36.87 -7.28 12.36
CA ARG A 498 -37.91 -6.25 12.52
C ARG A 498 -39.10 -6.39 11.56
N ARG A 499 -38.89 -6.99 10.38
CA ARG A 499 -39.95 -7.33 9.42
C ARG A 499 -40.67 -8.65 9.73
N GLY A 500 -40.37 -9.30 10.85
CA GLY A 500 -40.98 -10.58 11.23
C GLY A 500 -40.58 -11.73 10.32
N ARG A 501 -39.36 -11.72 9.76
CA ARG A 501 -38.81 -12.77 8.89
C ARG A 501 -37.66 -13.51 9.61
N PRO A 502 -37.96 -14.35 10.60
CA PRO A 502 -36.95 -14.98 11.46
C PRO A 502 -35.99 -15.88 10.69
N ASP A 503 -36.44 -16.60 9.67
CA ASP A 503 -35.59 -17.47 8.84
C ASP A 503 -34.52 -16.67 8.10
N ARG A 504 -34.94 -15.54 7.50
CA ARG A 504 -34.01 -14.64 6.80
C ARG A 504 -33.06 -13.94 7.78
N ALA A 505 -33.53 -13.59 8.97
CA ALA A 505 -32.68 -13.01 10.01
C ALA A 505 -31.60 -14.00 10.45
N ARG A 506 -31.97 -15.27 10.68
CA ARG A 506 -31.04 -16.36 11.00
C ARG A 506 -29.97 -16.51 9.94
N GLU A 507 -30.35 -16.62 8.67
CA GLU A 507 -29.41 -16.76 7.55
C GLU A 507 -28.37 -15.63 7.53
N MET A 508 -28.80 -14.39 7.72
CA MET A 508 -27.88 -13.24 7.74
C MET A 508 -26.95 -13.27 8.96
N PHE A 509 -27.45 -13.60 10.16
CA PHE A 509 -26.61 -13.69 11.36
C PHE A 509 -25.65 -14.88 11.32
N GLU A 510 -26.04 -15.99 10.72
CA GLU A 510 -25.12 -17.11 10.43
C GLU A 510 -23.99 -16.67 9.50
N LYS A 511 -24.31 -15.87 8.46
CA LYS A 511 -23.30 -15.28 7.58
C LYS A 511 -22.35 -14.34 8.31
N VAL A 512 -22.85 -13.54 9.25
CA VAL A 512 -21.99 -12.72 10.14
C VAL A 512 -21.02 -13.60 10.91
N LEU A 513 -21.47 -14.71 11.48
CA LEU A 513 -20.60 -15.63 12.23
C LEU A 513 -19.65 -16.43 11.34
N GLU A 514 -19.94 -16.60 10.05
CA GLU A 514 -18.97 -17.15 9.08
C GLU A 514 -17.79 -16.19 8.89
N LEU A 515 -18.09 -14.89 8.78
CA LEU A 515 -17.11 -13.84 8.53
C LEU A 515 -16.38 -13.40 9.81
N SER A 516 -17.08 -13.37 10.95
CA SER A 516 -16.58 -12.99 12.26
C SER A 516 -17.00 -14.01 13.32
N PRO A 517 -16.25 -15.12 13.47
CA PRO A 517 -16.53 -16.14 14.47
C PRO A 517 -16.41 -15.56 15.89
N GLY A 518 -17.53 -15.44 16.60
CA GLY A 518 -17.58 -14.89 17.95
C GLY A 518 -18.21 -13.49 18.06
N ASP A 519 -18.79 -12.95 16.98
CA ASP A 519 -19.60 -11.72 17.07
C ASP A 519 -20.76 -11.92 18.07
N GLU A 520 -20.63 -11.32 19.25
CA GLU A 520 -21.59 -11.46 20.36
C GLU A 520 -22.99 -10.98 19.96
N PHE A 521 -23.07 -9.98 19.08
CA PHE A 521 -24.34 -9.44 18.60
C PHE A 521 -25.11 -10.48 17.78
N ALA A 522 -24.46 -11.14 16.81
CA ALA A 522 -25.07 -12.19 16.01
C ALA A 522 -25.43 -13.42 16.85
N LEU A 523 -24.55 -13.85 17.77
CA LEU A 523 -24.86 -14.94 18.70
C LEU A 523 -26.09 -14.64 19.56
N GLY A 524 -26.16 -13.44 20.16
CA GLY A 524 -27.29 -13.02 20.99
C GLY A 524 -28.59 -12.87 20.21
N TRP A 525 -28.55 -12.60 18.90
CA TRP A 525 -29.75 -12.63 18.05
C TRP A 525 -30.21 -14.05 17.72
N LEU A 526 -29.29 -14.95 17.39
CA LEU A 526 -29.63 -16.36 17.11
C LEU A 526 -30.26 -17.03 18.33
N GLU A 527 -29.71 -16.82 19.52
CA GLU A 527 -30.27 -17.35 20.77
C GLU A 527 -31.70 -16.83 21.03
N ARG A 528 -31.98 -15.55 20.69
CA ARG A 528 -33.33 -14.98 20.79
C ARG A 528 -34.30 -15.63 19.80
N LEU A 529 -33.87 -15.85 18.57
CA LEU A 529 -34.65 -16.53 17.54
C LEU A 529 -34.95 -17.99 17.93
N ASP A 530 -33.98 -18.71 18.52
CA ASP A 530 -34.14 -20.09 19.01
C ASP A 530 -35.17 -20.20 20.16
N ARG A 531 -35.26 -19.16 20.99
CA ARG A 531 -36.23 -19.07 22.09
C ARG A 531 -37.64 -18.64 21.65
N GLY A 532 -37.88 -18.44 20.35
CA GLY A 532 -39.15 -17.95 19.83
C GLY A 532 -39.44 -16.48 20.18
N GLY A 533 -38.41 -15.72 20.55
CA GLY A 533 -38.54 -14.29 20.81
C GLY A 533 -38.78 -13.53 19.51
N THR A 534 -39.87 -12.78 19.43
CA THR A 534 -40.01 -11.69 18.45
C THR A 534 -39.15 -10.48 18.88
N PRO A 535 -38.77 -9.59 17.94
CA PRO A 535 -37.88 -8.46 18.20
C PRO A 535 -38.28 -7.57 19.38
#